data_AF-A0A024W728-F1
#
_entry.id   AF-A0A024W728-F1
#
_cell.length_a   1.000
_cell.length_b   1.000
_cell.length_c   1.000
_cell.angle_alpha   90.00
_cell.angle_beta   90.00
_cell.angle_gamma   90.00
#
_symmetry.space_group_name_H-M   'P 1'
#
loop_
_entity.id
_entity.type
_entity.pdbx_description
1 polymer ?
#
loop_
_entity_poly.entity_id
_entity_poly.type
_entity_poly.pdbx_seq_one_letter_code
_entity_poly.pdbx_strand_id
1 'polypeptide(L)' 'MLKRGTYQQHLAAKELKKKSWKYHKKYTTWLLPDFNTIKILNEQVEHGTYVSFDYVSTWSKQLKKNFSFEYIHLEDEITI' A
#
# COMPACT_ATOMS: atom_id res chain seq x y z
N MET A 1 -6.02 -12.97 18.41
CA MET A 1 -6.60 -13.14 17.06
C MET A 1 -7.05 -11.77 16.57
N LEU A 2 -6.36 -11.19 15.59
CA LEU A 2 -6.82 -9.94 14.94
C LEU A 2 -8.11 -10.25 14.16
N LYS A 3 -9.25 -9.85 14.71
CA LYS A 3 -10.56 -9.95 14.06
C LYS A 3 -10.53 -9.05 12.82
N ARG A 4 -10.61 -9.64 11.63
CA ARG A 4 -10.78 -8.90 10.37
C ARG A 4 -12.17 -8.25 10.38
N GLY A 5 -12.28 -7.00 9.93
CA GLY A 5 -13.56 -6.29 9.77
C GLY A 5 -14.05 -5.52 11.01
N THR A 6 -13.16 -5.14 11.94
CA THR A 6 -13.56 -4.23 13.02
C THR A 6 -13.66 -2.80 12.49
N TYR A 7 -14.58 -2.02 13.06
CA TYR A 7 -14.72 -0.58 12.77
C TYR A 7 -13.39 0.18 12.92
N GLN A 8 -12.56 -0.23 13.88
CA GLN A 8 -11.22 0.33 14.10
C GLN A 8 -10.28 0.07 12.91
N GLN A 9 -10.33 -1.12 12.30
CA GLN A 9 -9.56 -1.43 11.09
C GLN A 9 -10.00 -0.54 9.92
N HIS A 10 -11.31 -0.32 9.77
CA HIS A 10 -11.85 0.59 8.76
C HIS A 10 -11.34 2.03 8.98
N LEU A 11 -11.40 2.54 10.22
CA LEU A 11 -10.87 3.86 10.55
C LEU A 11 -9.36 3.96 10.28
N ALA A 12 -8.58 2.95 10.67
CA ALA A 12 -7.15 2.91 10.42
C ALA A 12 -6.83 2.90 8.92
N ALA A 13 -7.55 2.09 8.12
CA ALA A 13 -7.40 2.05 6.67
C ALA A 13 -7.75 3.40 6.03
N LYS A 14 -8.80 4.07 6.52
CA LYS A 14 -9.19 5.41 6.05
C LYS A 14 -8.10 6.45 6.32
N GLU A 15 -7.50 6.45 7.50
CA GLU A 15 -6.39 7.35 7.83
C GLU A 15 -5.12 7.06 7.02
N LEU A 16 -4.85 5.78 6.72
CA LEU A 16 -3.74 5.40 5.83
C LEU A 16 -3.95 5.91 4.42
N LYS A 17 -5.15 5.71 3.84
CA LYS A 17 -5.48 6.24 2.50
C LYS A 17 -5.39 7.77 2.46
N LYS A 18 -5.83 8.49 3.52
CA LYS A 18 -5.64 9.96 3.64
C LYS A 18 -4.18 10.39 3.62
N LYS A 19 -3.27 9.54 4.10
CA LYS A 19 -1.81 9.77 4.07
C LYS A 19 -1.14 9.19 2.82
N SER A 20 -1.92 8.97 1.75
CA SER A 20 -1.46 8.44 0.47
C SER A 20 -0.88 7.03 0.51
N TRP A 21 -1.21 6.23 1.52
CA TRP A 21 -0.85 4.82 1.52
C TRP A 21 -1.75 4.04 0.56
N LYS A 22 -1.12 3.21 -0.26
CA LYS A 22 -1.76 2.31 -1.21
C LYS A 22 -1.75 0.90 -0.64
N TYR A 23 -2.90 0.26 -0.54
CA TYR A 23 -2.95 -1.15 -0.14
C TYR A 23 -2.84 -2.05 -1.36
N HIS A 24 -1.89 -2.98 -1.32
CA HIS A 24 -1.60 -3.92 -2.40
C HIS A 24 -2.26 -5.28 -2.11
N LYS A 25 -3.38 -5.58 -2.78
CA LYS A 25 -4.21 -6.77 -2.49
C LYS A 25 -3.44 -8.08 -2.53
N LYS A 26 -2.60 -8.28 -3.55
CA LYS A 26 -1.83 -9.52 -3.74
C LYS A 26 -0.76 -9.78 -2.67
N TYR A 27 -0.15 -8.72 -2.14
CA TYR A 27 0.86 -8.83 -1.08
C TYR A 27 0.27 -8.58 0.30
N THR A 28 -1.02 -8.23 0.37
CA THR A 28 -1.75 -7.88 1.59
C THR A 28 -0.99 -6.89 2.47
N THR A 29 -0.36 -5.88 1.84
CA THR A 29 0.51 -4.92 2.52
C THR A 29 0.26 -3.49 2.09
N TRP A 30 0.56 -2.55 2.98
CA TRP A 30 0.48 -1.12 2.73
C TRP A 30 1.81 -0.61 2.18
N LEU A 31 1.74 0.13 1.08
CA LEU A 31 2.85 0.74 0.37
C LEU A 31 2.68 2.26 0.36
N LEU A 32 3.71 2.98 0.75
CA LEU A 32 3.78 4.43 0.64
C LEU A 32 4.71 4.79 -0.54
N PRO A 33 4.18 5.36 -1.63
CA PRO A 33 5.01 5.82 -2.74
C PRO A 33 5.86 7.03 -2.32
N ASP A 34 7.15 7.01 -2.70
CA ASP A 34 7.95 8.23 -2.74
C ASP A 34 7.66 8.97 -4.04
N PHE A 35 6.74 9.93 -3.96
CA PHE A 35 6.22 10.71 -5.10
C PHE A 35 7.31 11.38 -5.95
N ASN A 36 8.47 11.70 -5.39
CA ASN A 36 9.57 12.29 -6.16
C ASN A 36 10.23 11.29 -7.12
N THR A 37 10.05 9.99 -6.87
CA THR A 37 10.67 8.90 -7.65
C THR A 37 9.68 8.15 -8.53
N ILE A 38 8.37 8.32 -8.32
CA ILE A 38 7.34 7.62 -9.08
C ILE A 38 7.30 8.13 -10.52
N LYS A 39 7.28 7.19 -11.45
CA LYS A 39 7.10 7.40 -12.89
C LYS A 39 5.98 6.50 -13.37
N ILE A 40 4.99 7.08 -14.04
CA ILE A 40 3.92 6.31 -14.67
C ILE A 40 4.51 5.73 -15.97
N LEU A 41 4.58 4.40 -16.06
CA LEU A 41 5.08 3.73 -17.27
C LEU A 41 3.98 3.65 -18.33
N ASN A 42 2.76 3.33 -17.88
CA ASN A 42 1.55 3.31 -18.70
C ASN A 42 0.32 3.50 -17.79
N GLU A 43 -0.88 3.52 -18.36
CA GLU A 43 -2.15 3.70 -17.62
C GLU A 43 -2.40 2.62 -16.54
N GLN A 44 -1.66 1.51 -16.56
CA GLN A 44 -1.86 0.34 -15.71
C GLN A 44 -0.74 0.15 -14.68
N VAL A 45 0.42 0.77 -14.88
CA VAL A 45 1.65 0.51 -14.11
C VAL A 45 2.39 1.80 -13.82
N GLU A 46 2.71 1.98 -12.55
CA GLU A 46 3.65 3.01 -12.08
C GLU A 46 4.92 2.33 -11.54
N HIS A 47 6.05 3.01 -11.64
CA HIS A 47 7.35 2.49 -11.25
C HIS A 47 8.08 3.50 -10.39
N GLY A 48 8.71 3.07 -9.30
CA GLY A 48 9.52 3.97 -8.48
C GLY A 48 9.88 3.36 -7.14
N THR A 49 10.11 4.22 -6.15
CA THR A 49 10.48 3.80 -4.80
C THR A 49 9.26 3.78 -3.89
N TYR A 50 9.11 2.70 -3.14
CA TYR A 50 8.04 2.51 -2.16
C TYR A 50 8.61 2.15 -0.81
N VAL A 51 7.91 2.57 0.25
CA VAL A 51 8.13 2.08 1.60
C VAL A 51 6.99 1.17 1.98
N SER A 52 7.32 -0.04 2.43
CA SER A 52 6.36 -1.00 2.99
C SER A 52 6.67 -1.21 4.48
N PHE A 53 5.68 -1.58 5.27
CA PHE A 53 5.92 -2.01 6.65
C PHE A 53 5.74 -3.51 6.75
N ASP A 54 6.83 -4.23 7.06
CA ASP A 54 6.79 -5.66 7.29
C ASP A 54 6.49 -5.91 8.76
N TYR A 55 5.23 -6.22 9.04
CA TYR A 55 4.74 -6.54 10.38
C TYR A 55 4.88 -8.03 10.73
N VAL A 56 5.36 -8.87 9.81
CA VAL A 56 5.41 -10.34 9.99
C VAL A 56 6.81 -10.80 10.33
N SER A 57 7.81 -10.41 9.54
CA SER A 57 9.16 -10.97 9.68
C SER A 57 10.09 -10.04 10.45
N THR A 58 10.16 -8.76 10.07
CA THR A 58 11.19 -7.83 10.57
C THR A 58 10.68 -6.72 11.48
N TRP A 59 9.36 -6.53 11.59
CA TRP A 59 8.73 -5.43 12.33
C TRP A 59 9.32 -4.05 11.99
N SER A 60 9.60 -3.81 10.70
CA SER A 60 10.37 -2.65 10.25
C SER A 60 9.90 -2.11 8.91
N LYS A 61 10.31 -0.87 8.60
CA LYS A 61 10.07 -0.26 7.28
C LYS A 61 11.06 -0.85 6.28
N GLN A 62 10.54 -1.35 5.17
CA GLN A 62 11.29 -1.93 4.07
C GLN A 62 11.21 -1.00 2.85
N LEU A 63 12.37 -0.55 2.38
CA LEU A 63 12.49 0.28 1.19
C LEU A 63 12.57 -0.60 -0.07
N LYS A 64 11.63 -0.40 -0.99
CA LYS A 64 11.55 -1.09 -2.28
C LYS A 64 11.87 -0.10 -3.39
N LYS A 65 13.13 -0.08 -3.83
CA LYS A 65 13.57 0.73 -4.98
C LYS A 65 13.21 0.02 -6.28
N ASN A 66 12.97 0.78 -7.34
CA ASN A 66 12.66 0.27 -8.68
C ASN A 66 11.50 -0.75 -8.68
N PHE A 67 10.47 -0.50 -7.88
CA PHE A 67 9.31 -1.35 -7.78
C PHE A 67 8.24 -0.90 -8.78
N SER A 68 7.71 -1.85 -9.55
CA SER A 68 6.55 -1.64 -10.42
C SER A 68 5.28 -2.01 -9.66
N PHE A 69 4.40 -1.03 -9.50
CA PHE A 69 3.09 -1.18 -8.92
C PHE A 69 2.06 -1.23 -10.04
N GLU A 70 1.34 -2.34 -10.14
CA GLU A 70 0.24 -2.50 -11.10
C GLU A 70 -1.08 -2.09 -10.45
N TYR A 71 -1.84 -1.19 -11.08
CA TYR A 71 -3.09 -0.67 -10.53
C TYR A 71 -4.17 -1.76 -10.35
N ILE A 72 -4.09 -2.87 -11.08
CA ILE A 72 -4.94 -4.05 -10.85
C ILE A 72 -4.83 -4.62 -9.42
N HIS A 73 -3.70 -4.36 -8.75
CA HIS A 73 -3.45 -4.79 -7.39
C HIS A 73 -3.77 -3.71 -6.35
N LEU A 74 -4.19 -2.52 -6.76
CA LEU A 74 -4.63 -1.46 -5.87
C LEU A 74 -6.00 -1.79 -5.27
N GLU A 75 -6.12 -1.58 -3.96
CA GLU A 75 -7.41 -1.54 -3.29
C GLU A 75 -7.98 -0.14 -3.28
N ASP A 76 -8.82 0.13 -4.28
CA ASP A 76 -9.53 1.39 -4.43
C ASP A 76 -10.72 1.50 -3.46
N GLU A 77 -11.59 0.49 -3.43
CA GLU A 77 -12.80 0.55 -2.59
C GLU A 77 -12.53 0.18 -1.14
N ILE A 78 -12.83 1.10 -0.21
CA ILE A 78 -13.20 0.73 1.15
C ILE A 78 -14.69 0.41 1.10
N THR A 79 -15.06 -0.76 0.61
CA THR A 79 -16.47 -1.20 0.65
C THR A 79 -16.85 -1.37 2.13
N ILE A 80 -17.87 -0.62 2.56
CA ILE A 80 -18.39 -0.59 3.95
C ILE A 80 -19.12 -1.90 4.24
#